data_AF-A0A7S3E3K5-F1
#
_entry.id   AF-A0A7S3E3K5-F1
#
_cell.length_a   1.000
_cell.length_b   1.000
_cell.length_c   1.000
_cell.angle_alpha   90.00
_cell.angle_beta   90.00
_cell.angle_gamma   90.00
#
_symmetry.space_group_name_H-M   'P 1'
#
loop_
_entity.id
_entity.type
_entity.pdbx_description
1 polymer ?
#
loop_
_entity_poly.entity_id
_entity_poly.type
_entity_poly.pdbx_seq_one_letter_code
_entity_poly.pdbx_strand_id
1 'polypeptide(L)'
;RSDKVDVLTYYMDPKLRTYQLSNTQLYSNTPSDFDFKLLCHSEPFDSPEALVEHLKTSVDIVFPMVHGEWGEDGRIQELLELEEIPFVGSSAATCKKAFHKFNACQEIGA
;
A
#
# COMPACT_ATOMS: atom_id res chain seq x y z
N ARG A 1 -5.27 19.23 -8.33
CA ARG A 1 -5.87 18.85 -7.04
C ARG A 1 -7.38 18.82 -7.26
N SER A 2 -8.06 17.74 -6.90
CA SER A 2 -9.53 17.66 -7.02
C SER A 2 -10.14 18.28 -5.77
N ASP A 3 -11.23 19.03 -5.90
CA ASP A 3 -11.94 19.61 -4.76
C ASP A 3 -12.73 18.57 -3.95
N LYS A 4 -12.73 17.31 -4.41
CA LYS A 4 -13.54 16.22 -3.85
C LYS A 4 -12.72 15.12 -3.19
N VAL A 5 -11.39 15.12 -3.36
CA VAL A 5 -10.53 14.03 -2.90
C VAL A 5 -9.24 14.62 -2.36
N ASP A 6 -8.99 14.39 -1.08
CA ASP A 6 -7.69 14.57 -0.47
C ASP A 6 -6.91 13.27 -0.52
N VAL A 7 -5.66 13.34 -1.00
CA VAL A 7 -4.79 12.17 -1.18
C VAL A 7 -3.72 12.20 -0.11
N LEU A 8 -3.77 11.22 0.79
CA LEU A 8 -2.69 10.90 1.70
C LEU A 8 -1.84 9.81 1.07
N THR A 9 -0.52 10.00 1.04
CA THR A 9 0.39 9.05 0.39
C THR A 9 1.25 8.34 1.41
N TYR A 10 1.40 7.04 1.23
CA TYR A 10 2.18 6.18 2.10
C TYR A 10 3.21 5.43 1.26
N TYR A 11 4.43 5.31 1.78
CA TYR A 11 5.52 4.55 1.17
C TYR A 11 5.87 3.36 2.04
N MET A 12 6.05 2.19 1.42
CA MET A 12 6.52 0.98 2.07
C MET A 12 7.90 0.63 1.54
N ASP A 13 8.88 0.51 2.42
CA ASP A 13 10.23 0.16 2.04
C ASP A 13 10.42 -1.37 1.90
N PRO A 14 11.58 -1.85 1.39
CA PRO A 14 11.85 -3.29 1.28
C PRO A 14 11.88 -4.07 2.60
N LYS A 15 11.91 -3.39 3.75
CA LYS A 15 11.84 -3.99 5.09
C LYS A 15 10.41 -3.91 5.67
N LEU A 16 9.43 -3.53 4.85
CA LEU A 16 8.01 -3.37 5.19
C LEU A 16 7.76 -2.26 6.22
N ARG A 17 8.70 -1.32 6.37
CA ARG A 17 8.48 -0.11 7.17
C ARG A 17 7.64 0.85 6.34
N THR A 18 6.60 1.39 6.95
CA THR A 18 5.64 2.28 6.29
C THR A 18 5.82 3.70 6.76
N TYR A 19 5.78 4.65 5.82
CA TYR A 19 6.02 6.07 6.06
C TYR A 19 4.86 6.86 5.48
N GLN A 20 4.33 7.83 6.22
CA GLN A 20 3.45 8.83 5.62
C GLN A 20 4.32 9.87 4.91
N LEU A 21 3.98 10.14 3.65
CA LEU A 21 4.67 11.11 2.81
C LEU A 21 3.85 12.39 2.66
N SER A 22 4.56 13.51 2.71
CA SER A 22 4.04 14.80 2.25
C SER A 22 4.16 14.92 0.73
N ASN A 23 3.36 15.81 0.14
CA ASN A 23 3.36 16.05 -1.31
C ASN A 23 4.73 16.49 -1.85
N THR A 24 5.56 17.14 -1.04
CA THR A 24 6.90 17.59 -1.45
C THR A 24 7.91 16.44 -1.56
N GLN A 25 7.68 15.33 -0.86
CA GLN A 25 8.56 14.17 -0.89
C GLN A 25 8.33 13.29 -2.11
N LEU A 26 7.10 13.28 -2.65
CA LEU A 26 6.73 12.50 -3.84
C LEU A 26 7.50 12.93 -5.09
N TYR A 27 7.77 14.23 -5.23
CA TYR A 27 8.48 14.77 -6.38
C TYR A 27 9.98 14.82 -6.10
N SER A 28 10.69 13.76 -6.48
CA SER A 28 12.14 13.66 -6.39
C SER A 28 12.74 13.35 -7.77
N ASN A 29 13.87 13.98 -8.09
CA ASN A 29 14.49 13.85 -9.41
C ASN A 29 15.16 12.48 -9.58
N THR A 30 15.70 11.92 -8.49
CA THR A 30 16.36 10.61 -8.45
C THR A 30 15.88 9.79 -7.24
N PRO A 31 16.03 8.46 -7.26
CA PRO A 31 15.79 7.62 -6.09
C PRO A 31 16.62 8.04 -4.87
N SER A 32 17.88 8.41 -5.06
CA SER A 32 18.75 8.87 -3.97
C SER A 32 18.27 10.16 -3.33
N ASP A 33 17.70 11.09 -4.12
CA ASP A 33 17.07 12.30 -3.56
C ASP A 33 15.84 11.95 -2.72
N PHE A 34 15.06 10.96 -3.16
CA PHE A 34 13.92 10.47 -2.40
C PHE A 34 14.38 9.86 -1.07
N ASP A 35 15.38 8.97 -1.10
CA ASP A 35 15.94 8.35 0.10
C ASP A 35 16.46 9.40 1.09
N PHE A 36 17.18 10.41 0.59
CA PHE A 36 17.68 11.51 1.42
C PHE A 36 16.52 12.29 2.07
N LYS A 37 15.48 12.67 1.29
CA LYS A 37 14.31 13.36 1.83
C LYS A 37 13.50 12.51 2.81
N LEU A 38 13.41 11.20 2.56
CA LEU A 38 12.74 10.27 3.47
C LEU A 38 13.45 10.28 4.83
N LEU A 39 14.77 10.12 4.83
CA LEU A 39 15.60 10.13 6.05
C LEU A 39 15.56 11.46 6.81
N CYS A 40 15.42 12.60 6.12
CA CYS A 40 15.42 13.91 6.77
C CYS A 40 14.05 14.35 7.28
N HIS A 41 12.96 13.80 6.77
CA HIS A 41 11.63 14.39 6.95
C HIS A 41 10.51 13.42 7.33
N SER A 42 10.74 12.11 7.32
CA SER A 42 9.72 11.14 7.70
C SER A 42 10.31 10.05 8.59
N GLU A 43 9.59 9.74 9.65
CA GLU A 43 9.80 8.53 10.44
C GLU A 43 8.77 7.47 10.03
N PRO A 44 9.13 6.18 10.12
CA PRO A 44 8.15 5.13 9.88
C PRO A 44 7.13 5.09 11.01
N PHE A 45 5.98 4.49 10.76
CA PHE A 45 5.07 4.08 11.83
C PHE A 45 5.78 3.09 12.77
N ASP A 46 5.52 3.21 14.07
CA ASP A 46 6.16 2.38 15.10
C ASP A 46 5.87 0.89 14.91
N SER A 47 4.68 0.56 14.40
CA SER A 47 4.25 -0.80 14.11
C SER A 47 3.18 -0.86 13.02
N PRO A 48 2.91 -2.03 12.44
CA PRO A 48 1.79 -2.23 11.52
C PRO A 48 0.43 -1.86 12.13
N GLU A 49 0.23 -2.11 13.43
CA GLU A 49 -1.00 -1.75 14.15
C GLU A 49 -1.17 -0.22 14.23
N ALA A 50 -0.08 0.52 14.44
CA ALA A 50 -0.11 1.98 14.43
C ALA A 50 -0.51 2.54 13.06
N LEU A 51 -0.06 1.91 11.97
CA LEU A 51 -0.51 2.25 10.61
C LEU A 51 -2.02 1.97 10.45
N VAL A 52 -2.49 0.81 10.89
CA VAL A 52 -3.92 0.42 10.78
C VAL A 52 -4.81 1.42 11.51
N GLU A 53 -4.50 1.74 12.77
CA GLU A 53 -5.27 2.72 13.57
C GLU A 53 -5.26 4.10 12.91
N HIS A 54 -4.13 4.50 12.33
CA HIS A 54 -4.03 5.73 11.57
C HIS A 54 -4.93 5.70 10.31
N LEU A 55 -4.91 4.62 9.52
CA LEU A 55 -5.74 4.50 8.32
C LEU A 55 -7.24 4.53 8.65
N LYS A 56 -7.69 3.82 9.69
CA LYS A 56 -9.10 3.80 10.11
C LYS A 56 -9.66 5.17 10.46
N THR A 57 -8.81 6.09 10.89
CA THR A 57 -9.20 7.43 11.32
C THR A 57 -8.91 8.53 10.29
N SER A 58 -8.04 8.25 9.31
CA SER A 58 -7.51 9.28 8.41
C SER A 58 -7.95 9.14 6.95
N VAL A 59 -8.49 7.98 6.54
CA VAL A 59 -8.91 7.75 5.15
C VAL A 59 -10.29 7.12 5.04
N ASP A 60 -11.02 7.48 3.99
CA ASP A 60 -12.28 6.83 3.63
C ASP A 60 -12.07 5.56 2.80
N ILE A 61 -10.97 5.50 2.03
CA ILE A 61 -10.62 4.38 1.16
C ILE A 61 -9.12 4.35 0.90
N VAL A 62 -8.54 3.15 0.83
CA VAL A 62 -7.14 2.90 0.46
C VAL A 62 -7.04 2.51 -1.01
N PHE A 63 -6.01 3.00 -1.70
CA PHE A 63 -5.66 2.53 -3.05
C PHE A 63 -4.28 1.89 -3.02
N PRO A 64 -4.18 0.55 -2.89
CA PRO A 64 -2.90 -0.16 -2.90
C PRO A 64 -2.21 -0.04 -4.28
N MET A 65 -0.97 0.44 -4.27
CA MET A 65 -0.12 0.57 -5.47
C MET A 65 1.26 -0.09 -5.29
N VAL A 66 1.30 -1.16 -4.49
CA VAL A 66 2.48 -2.00 -4.30
C VAL A 66 2.40 -3.17 -5.28
N HIS A 67 3.47 -3.42 -6.02
CA HIS A 67 3.54 -4.53 -6.99
C HIS A 67 4.23 -5.76 -6.39
N GLY A 68 3.97 -6.94 -6.94
CA GLY A 68 4.67 -8.16 -6.56
C GLY A 68 4.25 -8.72 -5.20
N GLU A 69 5.20 -9.31 -4.47
CA GLU A 69 4.96 -9.80 -3.11
C GLU A 69 4.48 -8.65 -2.20
N TRP A 70 3.62 -8.96 -1.24
CA TRP A 70 2.95 -8.02 -0.32
C TRP A 70 1.88 -7.13 -0.96
N GLY A 71 2.03 -6.77 -2.23
CA GLY A 71 1.12 -5.88 -2.95
C GLY A 71 0.04 -6.58 -3.76
N GLU A 72 0.43 -7.58 -4.55
CA GLU A 72 -0.47 -8.30 -5.49
C GLU A 72 -0.74 -9.74 -5.04
N ASP A 73 -0.03 -10.23 -4.03
CA ASP A 73 -0.15 -11.60 -3.49
C ASP A 73 -1.31 -11.76 -2.49
N GLY A 74 -2.03 -10.67 -2.17
CA GLY A 74 -3.20 -10.66 -1.30
C GLY A 74 -2.91 -10.28 0.15
N ARG A 75 -1.65 -10.04 0.57
CA ARG A 75 -1.34 -9.77 1.98
C ARG A 75 -1.84 -8.41 2.46
N ILE A 76 -1.59 -7.33 1.72
CA ILE A 76 -2.10 -6.01 2.10
C ILE A 76 -3.63 -5.98 2.04
N GLN A 77 -4.24 -6.68 1.08
CA GLN A 77 -5.69 -6.81 0.97
C GLN A 77 -6.27 -7.55 2.18
N GLU A 78 -5.64 -8.64 2.62
CA GLU A 78 -6.09 -9.41 3.79
C GLU A 78 -6.07 -8.57 5.06
N LEU A 79 -5.04 -7.73 5.24
CA LEU A 79 -4.98 -6.78 6.35
C LEU A 79 -6.13 -5.77 6.30
N LEU A 80 -6.38 -5.17 5.13
CA LEU A 80 -7.44 -4.17 4.96
C LEU A 80 -8.84 -4.80 5.13
N GLU A 81 -9.04 -6.02 4.64
CA GLU A 81 -10.28 -6.80 4.82
C GLU A 81 -10.53 -7.13 6.30
N LEU A 82 -9.51 -7.59 7.03
CA LEU A 82 -9.61 -7.94 8.45
C LEU A 82 -9.97 -6.72 9.32
N GLU A 83 -9.43 -5.57 8.97
CA GLU A 83 -9.63 -4.30 9.69
C GLU A 83 -10.84 -3.50 9.20
N GLU A 84 -11.61 -4.06 8.27
CA GLU A 84 -12.79 -3.43 7.66
C GLU A 84 -12.48 -2.07 7.01
N ILE A 85 -11.26 -1.89 6.49
CA ILE A 85 -10.83 -0.67 5.80
C ILE A 85 -11.16 -0.81 4.31
N PRO A 86 -12.04 0.05 3.74
CA PRO A 86 -12.36 -0.01 2.32
C PRO A 86 -11.13 0.20 1.44
N PHE A 87 -11.01 -0.55 0.36
CA PHE A 87 -9.91 -0.37 -0.59
C PHE A 87 -10.31 -0.65 -2.04
N VAL A 88 -9.53 -0.08 -2.95
CA VAL A 88 -9.66 -0.28 -4.40
C VAL A 88 -8.88 -1.51 -4.82
N GLY A 89 -9.52 -2.44 -5.53
CA GLY A 89 -8.86 -3.60 -6.13
C GLY A 89 -9.64 -4.91 -5.95
N SER A 90 -8.94 -6.01 -6.17
CA SER A 90 -9.46 -7.36 -5.97
C SER A 90 -9.33 -7.80 -4.51
N SER A 91 -10.20 -8.71 -4.06
CA SER A 91 -10.09 -9.30 -2.72
C SER A 91 -8.80 -10.08 -2.51
N ALA A 92 -8.40 -10.26 -1.25
CA ALA A 92 -7.21 -11.02 -0.87
C ALA A 92 -7.22 -12.44 -1.46
N ALA A 93 -8.37 -13.11 -1.40
CA ALA A 93 -8.54 -14.46 -1.96
C ALA A 93 -8.31 -14.48 -3.49
N THR A 94 -8.80 -13.46 -4.20
CA THR A 94 -8.61 -13.33 -5.65
C THR A 94 -7.15 -13.05 -5.99
N CYS A 95 -6.51 -12.13 -5.27
CA CYS A 95 -5.08 -11.83 -5.40
C CYS A 95 -4.21 -13.08 -5.21
N LYS A 96 -4.44 -13.85 -4.14
CA LYS A 96 -3.73 -15.12 -3.86
C LYS A 96 -3.82 -16.11 -5.04
N LYS A 97 -5.01 -16.24 -5.64
CA LYS A 97 -5.20 -17.13 -6.80
C LYS A 97 -4.50 -16.61 -8.06
N ALA A 98 -4.68 -15.33 -8.37
CA ALA A 98 -4.17 -14.71 -9.59
C ALA A 98 -2.64 -14.55 -9.59
N PHE A 99 -2.04 -14.28 -8.44
CA PHE A 99 -0.60 -14.07 -8.29
C PHE A 99 0.21 -15.34 -8.65
N HIS A 100 -0.31 -16.50 -8.25
CA HIS A 100 0.28 -17.78 -8.59
C HIS A 100 -0.12 -18.22 -10.00
N LYS A 101 0.77 -17.97 -10.97
CA LYS A 101 0.58 -18.30 -12.40
C LYS A 101 -0.02 -19.68 -12.65
N PHE A 102 0.45 -20.70 -11.92
CA PHE A 102 -0.06 -22.07 -12.06
C PHE A 102 -1.55 -22.17 -11.64
N ASN A 103 -1.91 -21.65 -10.46
CA ASN A 103 -3.29 -21.66 -9.97
C ASN A 103 -4.20 -20.82 -10.87
N ALA A 104 -3.71 -19.66 -11.34
CA ALA A 104 -4.44 -18.80 -12.26
C ALA A 104 -4.76 -19.51 -13.58
N CYS A 105 -3.81 -20.24 -14.17
CA CYS A 105 -4.05 -21.05 -15.38
C CYS A 105 -5.11 -22.13 -15.14
N GLN A 106 -5.04 -22.83 -14.01
CA GLN A 106 -6.03 -23.87 -13.66
C GLN A 106 -7.46 -23.32 -13.56
N GLU A 107 -7.64 -22.13 -12.98
CA GLU A 107 -8.94 -21.47 -12.86
C GLU A 107 -9.53 -21.05 -14.23
N ILE A 108 -8.68 -20.77 -15.22
CA ILE A 108 -9.11 -20.41 -16.58
C ILE A 108 -9.45 -21.66 -17.42
N GLY A 109 -9.11 -22.87 -16.96
CA GLY A 109 -9.36 -24.13 -17.67
C GLY A 109 -8.47 -24.35 -18.90
N ALA A 110 -7.27 -23.76 -18.90
CA ALA A 110 -6.26 -23.90 -19.95
C ALA A 110 -5.22 -24.98 -19.63
#